data_AF-A0A3N7F8M8-F1
#
_entry.id   AF-A0A3N7F8M8-F1
#
_cell.length_a   1.000
_cell.length_b   1.000
_cell.length_c   1.000
_cell.angle_alpha   90.00
_cell.angle_beta   90.00
_cell.angle_gamma   90.00
#
_symmetry.space_group_name_H-M   'P 1'
#
loop_
_entity.id
_entity.type
_entity.pdbx_description
1 polymer ?
#
loop_
_entity_poly.entity_id
_entity_poly.type
_entity_poly.pdbx_seq_one_letter_code
_entity_poly.pdbx_strand_id
1 'polypeptide(L)'
;MMLFVFFRIVLKWLVIIIIGLVLLVVGAYGVYRMLSMWTYETDLMEHDKPYGGGDIRIRDRQVVVFKPIGPEFKLKPTAELKNPEVAEFTEEWMNHVDEIGNRASVRLLRGDMDKGVHRIFEKPGQNGTWWLSPDWKTIYVSTDWTNYKLPNGPDGYGQRWHTLWKSIDGGQSWQQLQWPEHVQPGQPLFMPDGKRGYLVADGMRIWRTFDGGQSWQEITLPSWANQQLTGHPSGNGLLPMIKDSRATFSAFDLADDGTLRVAFYVRKAKLAAGIGDVAESTLLYRIPLSTSLDELARKWMQPEIVLQQQSVIDIKTSHDGSLNLITLLGQLKSEKIAETQQRPAAYIRWKDGKENFRHQFDEHVVPGALFVGPQDQLVLAGESLNAEQTTSDSITLVSTDRGLTWKETNDGMAYAWYYEADKNRIWKYQYRSLYWRKFN
;
A
#
# COMPACT_ATOMS: atom_id res chain seq x y z
N MET A 1 -42.03 21.02 53.19
CA MET A 1 -41.72 21.57 51.85
C MET A 1 -40.23 21.89 51.67
N MET A 2 -39.58 22.57 52.63
CA MET A 2 -38.16 22.97 52.55
C MET A 2 -37.16 21.78 52.50
N LEU A 3 -37.39 20.71 53.28
CA LEU A 3 -36.55 19.50 53.24
C LEU A 3 -36.56 18.77 51.89
N PHE A 4 -37.70 18.79 51.20
CA PHE A 4 -37.88 18.10 49.92
C PHE A 4 -37.17 18.83 48.76
N VAL A 5 -37.16 20.16 48.82
CA VAL A 5 -36.39 21.01 47.89
C VAL A 5 -34.89 20.83 48.13
N PHE A 6 -34.45 20.81 49.39
CA PHE A 6 -33.05 20.56 49.74
C PHE A 6 -32.59 19.17 49.25
N PHE A 7 -33.38 18.12 49.48
CA PHE A 7 -33.08 16.76 49.02
C PHE A 7 -32.98 16.66 47.50
N ARG A 8 -33.87 17.35 46.75
CA ARG A 8 -33.79 17.43 45.28
C ARG A 8 -32.53 18.13 44.79
N ILE A 9 -32.09 19.19 45.47
CA ILE A 9 -30.85 19.90 45.12
C ILE A 9 -29.64 19.00 45.36
N VAL A 10 -29.56 18.34 46.51
CA VAL A 10 -28.47 17.40 46.85
C VAL A 10 -28.44 16.23 45.86
N LEU A 11 -29.59 15.62 45.55
CA LEU A 11 -29.69 14.52 44.59
C LEU A 11 -29.27 14.95 43.18
N LYS A 12 -29.63 16.16 42.74
CA LYS A 12 -29.21 16.71 41.44
C LYS A 12 -27.70 16.87 41.37
N TRP A 13 -27.07 17.42 42.40
CA TRP A 13 -25.61 17.55 42.46
C TRP A 13 -24.90 16.18 42.53
N LEU A 14 -25.46 15.23 43.26
CA LEU A 14 -24.93 13.87 43.34
C LEU A 14 -24.95 13.17 41.96
N VAL A 15 -26.04 13.31 41.20
CA VAL A 15 -26.13 12.76 39.83
C VAL A 15 -25.11 13.41 38.90
N ILE A 16 -24.92 14.73 38.97
CA ILE A 16 -23.92 15.45 38.16
C ILE A 16 -22.50 14.96 38.49
N ILE A 17 -22.19 14.77 39.78
CA ILE A 17 -20.88 14.26 40.24
C ILE A 17 -20.66 12.83 39.73
N ILE A 18 -21.67 11.96 39.81
CA ILE A 18 -21.59 10.58 39.30
C ILE A 18 -21.36 10.57 37.79
N ILE A 19 -22.09 11.38 37.02
CA ILE A 19 -21.90 11.49 35.57
C ILE A 19 -20.48 11.99 35.26
N GLY A 20 -19.99 13.01 35.99
CA GLY A 20 -18.63 13.53 35.84
C GLY A 20 -17.55 12.48 36.14
N LEU A 21 -17.73 11.68 37.20
CA LEU A 21 -16.84 10.57 37.54
C LEU A 21 -16.86 9.46 36.49
N VAL A 22 -18.04 9.10 35.97
CA VAL A 22 -18.16 8.10 34.89
C VAL A 22 -17.46 8.59 33.63
N LEU A 23 -17.67 9.85 33.23
CA LEU A 23 -16.98 10.43 32.07
C LEU A 23 -15.46 10.50 32.27
N LEU A 24 -14.99 10.83 33.47
CA LEU A 24 -13.56 10.84 33.80
C LEU A 24 -12.97 9.42 33.76
N VAL A 25 -13.65 8.42 34.32
CA VAL A 25 -13.21 7.02 34.29
C VAL A 25 -13.22 6.48 32.86
N VAL A 26 -14.25 6.77 32.06
CA VAL A 26 -14.32 6.37 30.65
C VAL A 26 -13.22 7.06 29.84
N GLY A 27 -12.98 8.36 30.06
CA GLY A 27 -11.90 9.11 29.43
C GLY A 27 -10.52 8.58 29.81
N ALA A 28 -10.27 8.37 31.11
CA ALA A 28 -9.02 7.82 31.62
C ALA A 28 -8.81 6.37 31.13
N TYR A 29 -9.86 5.55 31.05
CA TYR A 29 -9.81 4.21 30.49
C TYR A 29 -9.55 4.23 28.98
N GLY A 30 -10.16 5.16 28.24
CA GLY A 30 -9.89 5.36 26.81
C GLY A 30 -8.43 5.74 26.55
N VAL A 31 -7.90 6.71 27.30
CA VAL A 31 -6.50 7.14 27.25
C VAL A 31 -5.57 6.00 27.67
N TYR A 32 -5.88 5.30 28.76
CA TYR A 32 -5.11 4.13 29.20
C TYR A 32 -5.09 3.05 28.14
N ARG A 33 -6.24 2.71 27.51
CA ARG A 33 -6.31 1.70 26.46
C ARG A 33 -5.51 2.10 25.22
N MET A 34 -5.57 3.37 24.83
CA MET A 34 -4.79 3.91 23.71
C MET A 34 -3.28 3.91 23.99
N LEU A 35 -2.87 4.20 25.22
CA LEU A 35 -1.45 4.20 25.62
C LEU A 35 -0.93 2.79 25.95
N SER A 36 -1.78 1.86 26.38
CA SER A 36 -1.40 0.49 26.77
C SER A 36 -1.49 -0.52 25.62
N MET A 37 -2.15 -0.19 24.51
CA MET A 37 -2.29 -1.13 23.38
C MET A 37 -0.97 -1.40 22.65
N TRP A 38 -0.07 -0.41 22.62
CA TRP A 38 1.20 -0.46 21.91
C TRP A 38 2.33 -0.55 22.92
N THR A 39 3.18 -1.55 22.75
CA THR A 39 4.43 -1.68 23.51
C THR A 39 5.53 -0.96 22.75
N TYR A 40 6.18 0.01 23.40
CA TYR A 40 7.40 0.63 22.88
C TYR A 40 8.53 -0.39 22.81
N GLU A 41 9.27 -0.44 21.70
CA GLU A 41 10.45 -1.31 21.54
C GLU A 41 11.75 -0.51 21.59
N THR A 42 11.95 0.43 20.66
CA THR A 42 13.21 1.16 20.51
C THR A 42 13.04 2.40 19.61
N ASP A 43 14.00 3.33 19.68
CA ASP A 43 14.16 4.41 18.70
C ASP A 43 15.02 3.90 17.53
N LEU A 44 14.42 3.82 16.34
CA LEU A 44 15.02 3.22 15.14
C LEU A 44 15.71 4.26 14.25
N MET A 45 15.13 5.46 14.10
CA MET A 45 15.46 6.39 13.01
C MET A 45 16.15 7.68 13.48
N GLU A 46 16.72 7.73 14.68
CA GLU A 46 17.27 8.97 15.26
C GLU A 46 18.27 9.69 14.35
N HIS A 47 19.02 8.94 13.55
CA HIS A 47 20.08 9.44 12.68
C HIS A 47 19.72 9.46 11.18
N ASP A 48 18.48 9.10 10.80
CA ASP A 48 18.04 9.07 9.40
C ASP A 48 16.79 9.92 9.15
N LYS A 49 17.03 11.19 8.83
CA LYS A 49 15.99 12.17 8.48
C LYS A 49 15.84 12.34 6.96
N PRO A 50 14.65 12.76 6.49
CA PRO A 50 13.43 12.93 7.29
C PRO A 50 12.83 11.58 7.72
N TYR A 51 12.04 11.63 8.80
CA TYR A 51 11.26 10.48 9.27
C TYR A 51 10.13 10.19 8.27
N GLY A 52 9.70 8.94 8.23
CA GLY A 52 8.77 8.46 7.22
C GLY A 52 9.25 7.13 6.65
N GLY A 53 8.50 6.52 5.75
CA GLY A 53 8.90 5.27 5.13
C GLY A 53 7.75 4.72 4.31
N GLY A 54 8.09 3.91 3.31
CA GLY A 54 7.11 3.27 2.43
C GLY A 54 6.78 1.85 2.88
N ASP A 55 7.69 1.16 3.57
CA ASP A 55 7.49 -0.23 4.03
C ASP A 55 8.56 -0.68 5.04
N ILE A 56 8.27 -1.70 5.85
CA ILE A 56 9.18 -2.26 6.85
C ILE A 56 9.10 -3.80 6.91
N ARG A 57 10.23 -4.46 7.14
CA ARG A 57 10.32 -5.90 7.43
C ARG A 57 11.08 -6.09 8.73
N ILE A 58 10.56 -6.98 9.57
CA ILE A 58 11.16 -7.32 10.86
C ILE A 58 11.30 -8.83 10.96
N ARG A 59 12.47 -9.30 11.40
CA ARG A 59 12.68 -10.69 11.80
C ARG A 59 13.58 -10.71 13.01
N ASP A 60 13.01 -11.18 14.13
CA ASP A 60 13.66 -11.12 15.44
C ASP A 60 14.04 -9.69 15.81
N ARG A 61 15.33 -9.37 15.93
CA ARG A 61 15.82 -8.00 16.18
C ARG A 61 16.32 -7.30 14.92
N GLN A 62 16.25 -7.95 13.77
CA GLN A 62 16.70 -7.39 12.49
C GLN A 62 15.57 -6.61 11.83
N VAL A 63 15.92 -5.46 11.26
CA VAL A 63 14.97 -4.54 10.60
C VAL A 63 15.50 -4.15 9.23
N VAL A 64 14.61 -4.11 8.24
CA VAL A 64 14.84 -3.45 6.95
C VAL A 64 13.71 -2.46 6.71
N VAL A 65 14.04 -1.21 6.37
CA VAL A 65 13.07 -0.16 6.08
C VAL A 65 13.28 0.36 4.68
N PHE A 66 12.23 0.33 3.87
CA PHE A 66 12.18 0.91 2.55
C PHE A 66 11.54 2.29 2.61
N LYS A 67 12.20 3.30 2.03
CA LYS A 67 11.82 4.71 2.17
C LYS A 67 11.99 5.46 0.84
N PRO A 68 10.95 5.52 -0.02
CA PRO A 68 10.80 6.61 -0.97
C PRO A 68 10.58 7.90 -0.14
N ILE A 69 11.48 8.86 -0.27
CA ILE A 69 11.52 9.99 0.66
C ILE A 69 12.06 11.27 0.00
N GLY A 70 11.46 12.41 0.37
CA GLY A 70 11.95 13.73 -0.02
C GLY A 70 13.25 14.13 0.70
N PRO A 71 13.86 15.25 0.29
CA PRO A 71 15.04 15.78 0.96
C PRO A 71 14.74 16.26 2.38
N GLU A 72 15.78 16.39 3.20
CA GLU A 72 15.65 17.02 4.52
C GLU A 72 15.53 18.54 4.36
N PHE A 73 14.53 19.12 5.02
CA PHE A 73 14.35 20.57 5.09
C PHE A 73 15.04 21.15 6.30
N LYS A 74 15.70 22.29 6.12
CA LYS A 74 16.33 23.04 7.20
C LYS A 74 15.70 24.42 7.27
N LEU A 75 15.30 24.81 8.48
CA LEU A 75 14.76 26.13 8.77
C LEU A 75 15.85 27.02 9.33
N LYS A 76 15.80 28.30 8.99
CA LYS A 76 16.69 29.31 9.56
C LYS A 76 16.47 29.43 11.07
N PRO A 77 17.52 29.72 11.85
CA PRO A 77 17.35 30.06 13.26
C PRO A 77 16.55 31.38 13.39
N THR A 78 15.85 31.56 14.50
CA THR A 78 14.98 32.71 14.75
C THR A 78 15.68 34.06 14.54
N ALA A 79 16.97 34.16 14.85
CA ALA A 79 17.77 35.38 14.69
C ALA A 79 17.99 35.79 13.22
N GLU A 80 17.84 34.87 12.26
CA GLU A 80 18.04 35.11 10.83
C GLU A 80 16.72 35.28 10.05
N LEU A 81 15.57 35.17 10.73
CA LEU A 81 14.26 35.34 10.12
C LEU A 81 13.99 36.81 9.83
N LYS A 82 13.47 37.10 8.63
CA LYS A 82 12.99 38.44 8.25
C LYS A 82 11.71 38.79 9.01
N ASN A 83 10.88 37.79 9.28
CA ASN A 83 9.71 37.89 10.14
C ASN A 83 9.76 36.76 11.19
N PRO A 84 9.87 37.06 12.49
CA PRO A 84 9.93 36.04 13.55
C PRO A 84 8.73 35.09 13.61
N GLU A 85 7.58 35.47 13.03
CA GLU A 85 6.37 34.64 13.00
C GLU A 85 6.29 33.72 11.78
N VAL A 86 7.20 33.85 10.81
CA VAL A 86 7.18 33.08 9.56
C VAL A 86 8.45 32.25 9.46
N ALA A 87 8.27 30.93 9.41
CA ALA A 87 9.38 30.01 9.18
C ALA A 87 9.97 30.21 7.78
N GLU A 88 11.29 30.34 7.68
CA GLU A 88 12.01 30.45 6.41
C GLU A 88 12.98 29.27 6.25
N PHE A 89 13.03 28.69 5.06
CA PHE A 89 14.04 27.69 4.72
C PHE A 89 15.44 28.30 4.58
N THR A 90 16.47 27.52 4.89
CA THR A 90 17.87 27.95 4.77
C THR A 90 18.33 28.12 3.33
N GLU A 91 17.70 27.42 2.38
CA GLU A 91 18.08 27.42 0.97
C GLU A 91 16.86 27.69 0.07
N GLU A 92 17.05 28.45 -1.02
CA GLU A 92 15.96 28.89 -1.90
C GLU A 92 15.20 27.73 -2.53
N TRP A 93 15.90 26.69 -2.98
CA TRP A 93 15.31 25.51 -3.65
C TRP A 93 14.24 24.81 -2.79
N MET A 94 14.32 24.91 -1.46
CA MET A 94 13.35 24.31 -0.54
C MET A 94 11.95 24.93 -0.66
N ASN A 95 11.81 26.08 -1.33
CA ASN A 95 10.53 26.71 -1.63
C ASN A 95 9.92 26.26 -2.96
N HIS A 96 10.62 25.42 -3.75
CA HIS A 96 10.20 25.04 -5.10
C HIS A 96 9.86 23.54 -5.17
N VAL A 97 8.60 23.22 -5.42
CA VAL A 97 8.09 21.83 -5.48
C VAL A 97 8.85 20.95 -6.49
N ASP A 98 9.28 21.53 -7.61
CA ASP A 98 10.04 20.83 -8.65
C ASP A 98 11.46 20.47 -8.17
N GLU A 99 12.10 21.35 -7.40
CA GLU A 99 13.41 21.09 -6.79
C GLU A 99 13.31 20.05 -5.68
N ILE A 100 12.28 20.15 -4.84
CA ILE A 100 12.00 19.16 -3.81
C ILE A 100 11.82 17.78 -4.45
N GLY A 101 10.98 17.71 -5.49
CA GLY A 101 10.75 16.50 -6.27
C GLY A 101 12.05 15.95 -6.84
N ASN A 102 12.83 16.77 -7.57
CA ASN A 102 14.09 16.33 -8.18
C ASN A 102 15.13 15.82 -7.17
N ARG A 103 15.04 16.23 -5.90
CA ARG A 103 15.94 15.82 -4.80
C ARG A 103 15.43 14.63 -3.98
N ALA A 104 14.27 14.08 -4.31
CA ALA A 104 13.77 12.87 -3.67
C ALA A 104 14.64 11.65 -3.99
N SER A 105 14.64 10.70 -3.05
CA SER A 105 15.43 9.48 -3.14
C SER A 105 14.63 8.27 -2.70
N VAL A 106 14.96 7.11 -3.26
CA VAL A 106 14.59 5.81 -2.74
C VAL A 106 15.74 5.29 -1.88
N ARG A 107 15.44 5.00 -0.61
CA ARG A 107 16.41 4.49 0.36
C ARG A 107 16.02 3.12 0.90
N LEU A 108 17.02 2.30 1.21
CA LEU A 108 16.86 1.17 2.13
C LEU A 108 17.78 1.35 3.32
N LEU A 109 17.24 1.10 4.50
CA LEU A 109 18.01 0.97 5.73
C LEU A 109 17.93 -0.44 6.24
N ARG A 110 19.02 -0.90 6.86
CA ARG A 110 19.09 -2.19 7.51
C ARG A 110 19.85 -2.09 8.82
N GLY A 111 19.49 -2.91 9.79
CA GLY A 111 20.25 -3.00 11.04
C GLY A 111 19.58 -3.87 12.09
N ASP A 112 20.04 -3.68 13.32
CA ASP A 112 19.56 -4.36 14.51
C ASP A 112 18.88 -3.34 15.44
N MET A 113 17.76 -3.70 16.05
CA MET A 113 16.99 -2.83 16.95
C MET A 113 17.80 -2.27 18.12
N ASP A 114 18.85 -2.98 18.57
CA ASP A 114 19.72 -2.53 19.67
C ASP A 114 20.86 -1.64 19.20
N LYS A 115 21.28 -1.79 17.93
CA LYS A 115 22.46 -1.11 17.36
C LYS A 115 22.10 0.03 16.43
N GLY A 116 20.82 0.17 16.10
CA GLY A 116 20.31 1.09 15.10
C GLY A 116 20.40 0.55 13.67
N VAL A 117 19.89 1.36 12.74
CA VAL A 117 19.90 1.07 11.30
C VAL A 117 20.83 2.02 10.56
N HIS A 118 21.36 1.57 9.43
CA HIS A 118 22.16 2.38 8.52
C HIS A 118 21.66 2.23 7.09
N ARG A 119 21.92 3.23 6.25
CA ARG A 119 21.58 3.16 4.82
C ARG A 119 22.44 2.11 4.13
N ILE A 120 21.78 1.21 3.41
CA ILE A 120 22.42 0.21 2.55
C ILE A 120 22.19 0.52 1.07
N PHE A 121 21.23 1.39 0.73
CA PHE A 121 20.91 1.81 -0.63
C PHE A 121 20.36 3.23 -0.63
N GLU A 122 20.78 4.04 -1.61
CA GLU A 122 20.21 5.36 -1.88
C GLU A 122 20.40 5.70 -3.36
N LYS A 123 19.29 5.97 -4.06
CA LYS A 123 19.29 6.41 -5.47
C LYS A 123 18.20 7.46 -5.71
N PRO A 124 18.34 8.34 -6.72
CA PRO A 124 17.28 9.26 -7.11
C PRO A 124 15.97 8.52 -7.41
N GLY A 125 14.86 9.07 -6.89
CA GLY A 125 13.51 8.56 -7.14
C GLY A 125 12.49 9.22 -6.24
N GLN A 126 11.39 9.73 -6.81
CA GLN A 126 10.24 10.20 -6.02
C GLN A 126 9.39 9.01 -5.55
N ASN A 127 9.45 7.90 -6.29
CA ASN A 127 8.80 6.66 -5.89
C ASN A 127 9.70 5.46 -6.20
N GLY A 128 9.32 4.30 -5.67
CA GLY A 128 9.98 3.04 -5.95
C GLY A 128 9.24 1.89 -5.30
N THR A 129 9.63 0.68 -5.65
CA THR A 129 9.10 -0.53 -5.03
C THR A 129 10.24 -1.49 -4.73
N TRP A 130 9.98 -2.51 -3.91
CA TRP A 130 11.03 -3.41 -3.48
C TRP A 130 10.51 -4.81 -3.16
N TRP A 131 11.44 -5.76 -3.13
CA TRP A 131 11.21 -7.12 -2.68
C TRP A 131 12.42 -7.63 -1.90
N LEU A 132 12.17 -8.38 -0.83
CA LEU A 132 13.17 -9.00 0.03
C LEU A 132 12.94 -10.51 0.06
N SER A 133 13.98 -11.30 -0.21
CA SER A 133 13.89 -12.76 -0.15
C SER A 133 13.67 -13.27 1.28
N PRO A 134 13.04 -14.45 1.46
CA PRO A 134 12.83 -15.04 2.78
C PRO A 134 14.13 -15.28 3.57
N ASP A 135 15.26 -15.51 2.91
CA ASP A 135 16.58 -15.64 3.56
C ASP A 135 17.23 -14.29 3.93
N TRP A 136 16.61 -13.18 3.56
CA TRP A 136 17.06 -11.78 3.75
C TRP A 136 18.37 -11.43 3.04
N LYS A 137 18.77 -12.18 2.01
CA LYS A 137 19.98 -11.91 1.24
C LYS A 137 19.71 -11.18 -0.06
N THR A 138 18.70 -11.60 -0.80
CA THR A 138 18.38 -11.02 -2.10
C THR A 138 17.39 -9.87 -1.92
N ILE A 139 17.73 -8.72 -2.48
CA ILE A 139 16.88 -7.52 -2.46
C ILE A 139 16.78 -7.00 -3.88
N TYR A 140 15.56 -6.73 -4.34
CA TYR A 140 15.31 -5.98 -5.57
C TYR A 140 14.70 -4.62 -5.21
N VAL A 141 15.12 -3.58 -5.93
CA VAL A 141 14.58 -2.23 -5.79
C VAL A 141 14.35 -1.64 -7.17
N SER A 142 13.15 -1.17 -7.44
CA SER A 142 12.90 -0.24 -8.54
C SER A 142 12.88 1.20 -8.06
N THR A 143 13.34 2.12 -8.90
CA THR A 143 13.19 3.56 -8.67
C THR A 143 12.49 4.20 -9.85
N ASP A 144 11.62 5.16 -9.54
CA ASP A 144 10.89 5.99 -10.48
C ASP A 144 11.27 7.45 -10.22
N TRP A 145 11.95 8.07 -11.18
CA TRP A 145 12.44 9.44 -11.07
C TRP A 145 11.94 10.32 -12.20
N THR A 146 11.25 11.40 -11.88
CA THR A 146 10.83 12.45 -12.81
C THR A 146 11.76 13.65 -12.67
N ASN A 147 12.24 14.17 -13.80
CA ASN A 147 12.98 15.42 -13.87
C ASN A 147 12.03 16.57 -14.22
N TYR A 148 11.70 17.38 -13.23
CA TYR A 148 10.81 18.53 -13.37
C TYR A 148 11.49 19.77 -13.97
N LYS A 149 12.81 19.74 -14.23
CA LYS A 149 13.53 20.85 -14.90
C LYS A 149 13.57 20.72 -16.41
N LEU A 150 13.23 19.54 -16.95
CA LEU A 150 13.22 19.31 -18.38
C LEU A 150 11.82 19.59 -18.94
N PRO A 151 11.71 19.93 -20.23
CA PRO A 151 10.42 20.02 -20.90
C PRO A 151 9.65 18.71 -20.71
N ASN A 152 8.35 18.83 -20.48
CA ASN A 152 7.47 17.68 -20.31
C ASN A 152 7.63 16.68 -21.46
N GLY A 153 7.54 15.40 -21.14
CA GLY A 153 7.50 14.33 -22.12
C GLY A 153 6.21 14.36 -22.95
N PRO A 154 6.06 13.43 -23.90
CA PRO A 154 4.82 13.26 -24.67
C PRO A 154 3.58 13.05 -23.79
N ASP A 155 3.79 12.66 -22.53
CA ASP A 155 2.78 12.49 -21.51
C ASP A 155 2.49 13.74 -20.69
N GLY A 156 3.00 14.92 -21.05
CA GLY A 156 2.67 16.17 -20.36
C GLY A 156 3.17 16.25 -18.90
N TYR A 157 3.92 15.25 -18.43
CA TYR A 157 4.63 15.26 -17.15
C TYR A 157 6.13 15.46 -17.40
N GLY A 158 6.91 15.76 -16.36
CA GLY A 158 8.37 15.84 -16.48
C GLY A 158 8.95 14.54 -17.07
N GLN A 159 10.15 14.60 -17.65
CA GLN A 159 10.77 13.41 -18.24
C GLN A 159 11.08 12.37 -17.16
N ARG A 160 10.76 11.09 -17.42
CA ARG A 160 10.82 10.01 -16.42
C ARG A 160 11.95 9.03 -16.72
N TRP A 161 12.65 8.64 -15.67
CA TRP A 161 13.69 7.62 -15.66
C TRP A 161 13.36 6.56 -14.62
N HIS A 162 13.65 5.33 -14.99
CA HIS A 162 13.39 4.15 -14.19
C HIS A 162 14.63 3.30 -14.11
N THR A 163 14.95 2.82 -12.91
CA THR A 163 16.08 1.92 -12.71
C THR A 163 15.67 0.71 -11.89
N LEU A 164 16.35 -0.41 -12.12
CA LEU A 164 16.16 -1.65 -11.38
C LEU A 164 17.49 -2.09 -10.78
N TRP A 165 17.51 -2.37 -9.48
CA TRP A 165 18.70 -2.72 -8.72
C TRP A 165 18.51 -4.04 -8.00
N LYS A 166 19.61 -4.75 -7.82
CA LYS A 166 19.66 -6.03 -7.10
C LYS A 166 20.84 -6.08 -6.16
N SER A 167 20.62 -6.64 -4.98
CA SER A 167 21.65 -7.15 -4.08
C SER A 167 21.42 -8.64 -3.83
N ILE A 168 22.49 -9.40 -3.59
CA ILE A 168 22.44 -10.83 -3.23
C ILE A 168 23.13 -11.14 -1.90
N ASP A 169 23.64 -10.12 -1.21
CA ASP A 169 24.44 -10.21 0.02
C ASP A 169 23.83 -9.40 1.17
N GLY A 170 22.52 -9.14 1.09
CA GLY A 170 21.75 -8.44 2.10
C GLY A 170 21.88 -6.92 2.05
N GLY A 171 22.37 -6.37 0.94
CA GLY A 171 22.55 -4.94 0.72
C GLY A 171 23.98 -4.44 0.93
N GLN A 172 24.97 -5.33 1.01
CA GLN A 172 26.39 -4.94 1.13
C GLN A 172 26.94 -4.46 -0.21
N SER A 173 26.49 -5.06 -1.31
CA SER A 173 26.79 -4.63 -2.67
C SER A 173 25.52 -4.62 -3.53
N TRP A 174 25.53 -3.77 -4.55
CA TRP A 174 24.40 -3.54 -5.45
C TRP A 174 24.83 -3.54 -6.90
N GLN A 175 24.04 -4.22 -7.72
CA GLN A 175 24.15 -4.24 -9.17
C GLN A 175 22.93 -3.54 -9.77
N GLN A 176 23.14 -2.58 -10.67
CA GLN A 176 22.07 -2.09 -11.54
C GLN A 176 21.82 -3.14 -12.62
N LEU A 177 20.59 -3.60 -12.74
CA LEU A 177 20.18 -4.52 -13.79
C LEU A 177 19.93 -3.76 -15.09
N GLN A 178 20.14 -4.43 -16.22
CA GLN A 178 19.84 -3.85 -17.52
C GLN A 178 18.33 -3.69 -17.66
N TRP A 179 17.87 -2.44 -17.75
CA TRP A 179 16.47 -2.11 -17.84
C TRP A 179 16.26 -0.88 -18.75
N PRO A 180 15.20 -0.83 -19.59
CA PRO A 180 14.91 0.34 -20.39
C PRO A 180 14.52 1.53 -19.52
N GLU A 181 15.29 2.61 -19.57
CA GLU A 181 15.16 3.75 -18.65
C GLU A 181 13.79 4.46 -18.69
N HIS A 182 13.06 4.39 -19.80
CA HIS A 182 11.75 5.05 -19.95
C HIS A 182 10.56 4.10 -19.81
N VAL A 183 10.80 2.91 -19.26
CA VAL A 183 9.75 1.92 -18.99
C VAL A 183 9.70 1.69 -17.50
N GLN A 184 8.55 1.93 -16.87
CA GLN A 184 8.39 1.66 -15.45
C GLN A 184 8.47 0.16 -15.19
N PRO A 185 9.42 -0.34 -14.36
CA PRO A 185 9.49 -1.76 -14.02
C PRO A 185 8.29 -2.19 -13.16
N GLY A 186 7.80 -1.32 -12.27
CA GLY A 186 6.73 -1.68 -11.34
C GLY A 186 7.21 -2.55 -10.17
N GLN A 187 6.28 -3.26 -9.52
CA GLN A 187 6.53 -4.04 -8.31
C GLN A 187 7.28 -5.34 -8.61
N PRO A 188 8.48 -5.57 -8.04
CA PRO A 188 9.16 -6.85 -8.10
C PRO A 188 8.44 -7.88 -7.21
N LEU A 189 8.15 -9.05 -7.77
CA LEU A 189 7.54 -10.18 -7.10
C LEU A 189 8.35 -11.43 -7.45
N PHE A 190 9.12 -11.96 -6.51
CA PHE A 190 9.96 -13.13 -6.77
C PHE A 190 9.56 -14.33 -5.93
N MET A 191 9.83 -15.51 -6.50
CA MET A 191 9.84 -16.78 -5.79
C MET A 191 10.88 -16.75 -4.65
N PRO A 192 10.77 -17.64 -3.65
CA PRO A 192 11.74 -17.72 -2.55
C PRO A 192 13.21 -17.88 -2.99
N ASP A 193 13.46 -18.42 -4.18
CA ASP A 193 14.81 -18.56 -4.76
C ASP A 193 15.43 -17.24 -5.24
N GLY A 194 14.66 -16.15 -5.35
CA GLY A 194 15.12 -14.84 -5.82
C GLY A 194 15.56 -14.81 -7.30
N LYS A 195 15.29 -15.89 -8.07
CA LYS A 195 15.67 -16.03 -9.49
C LYS A 195 14.47 -15.94 -10.41
N ARG A 196 13.36 -16.55 -10.01
CA ARG A 196 12.14 -16.61 -10.82
C ARG A 196 11.14 -15.59 -10.30
N GLY A 197 10.47 -14.86 -11.18
CA GLY A 197 9.54 -13.83 -10.72
C GLY A 197 8.94 -12.98 -11.82
N TYR A 198 8.25 -11.95 -11.37
CA TYR A 198 7.53 -10.99 -12.17
C TYR A 198 7.88 -9.55 -11.78
N LEU A 199 7.64 -8.66 -12.71
CA LEU A 199 7.49 -7.23 -12.51
C LEU A 199 6.08 -6.84 -12.96
N VAL A 200 5.32 -6.13 -12.12
CA VAL A 200 3.95 -5.69 -12.43
C VAL A 200 3.89 -4.18 -12.32
N ALA A 201 3.69 -3.49 -13.45
CA ALA A 201 3.64 -2.02 -13.52
C ALA A 201 2.22 -1.49 -13.74
N ASP A 202 1.99 -0.28 -13.23
CA ASP A 202 0.71 0.43 -13.29
C ASP A 202 0.18 0.59 -14.72
N GLY A 203 1.07 0.72 -15.71
CA GLY A 203 0.75 0.81 -17.14
C GLY A 203 0.28 -0.50 -17.79
N MET A 204 -0.31 -1.41 -17.01
CA MET A 204 -0.75 -2.74 -17.44
C MET A 204 0.33 -3.56 -18.15
N ARG A 205 1.55 -3.50 -17.62
CA ARG A 205 2.65 -4.31 -18.14
C ARG A 205 3.11 -5.31 -17.10
N ILE A 206 3.36 -6.51 -17.58
CA ILE A 206 3.90 -7.59 -16.77
C ILE A 206 5.16 -8.08 -17.48
N TRP A 207 6.25 -8.21 -16.74
CA TRP A 207 7.44 -8.92 -17.22
C TRP A 207 7.69 -10.13 -16.35
N ARG A 208 8.32 -11.15 -16.94
CA ARG A 208 8.72 -12.37 -16.26
C ARG A 208 10.22 -12.61 -16.43
N THR A 209 10.86 -13.10 -15.39
CA THR A 209 12.25 -13.55 -15.41
C THR A 209 12.38 -14.97 -14.84
N PHE A 210 13.42 -15.66 -15.27
CA PHE A 210 13.84 -16.96 -14.74
C PHE A 210 15.30 -16.98 -14.25
N ASP A 211 16.05 -15.90 -14.46
CA ASP A 211 17.50 -15.80 -14.23
C ASP A 211 17.88 -14.72 -13.19
N GLY A 212 16.90 -14.29 -12.40
CA GLY A 212 17.09 -13.28 -11.35
C GLY A 212 17.23 -11.88 -11.92
N GLY A 213 16.48 -11.58 -12.99
CA GLY A 213 16.37 -10.27 -13.59
C GLY A 213 17.53 -9.88 -14.51
N GLN A 214 18.36 -10.84 -14.93
CA GLN A 214 19.36 -10.60 -15.98
C GLN A 214 18.69 -10.46 -17.34
N SER A 215 17.59 -11.18 -17.55
CA SER A 215 16.70 -10.99 -18.68
C SER A 215 15.23 -10.96 -18.25
N TRP A 216 14.44 -10.19 -18.99
CA TRP A 216 13.01 -10.00 -18.76
C TRP A 216 12.26 -10.24 -20.07
N GLN A 217 11.24 -11.09 -20.00
CA GLN A 217 10.30 -11.33 -21.08
C GLN A 217 8.99 -10.61 -20.76
N GLU A 218 8.59 -9.65 -21.60
CA GLU A 218 7.28 -9.01 -21.48
C GLU A 218 6.16 -10.00 -21.78
N ILE A 219 5.16 -10.06 -20.89
CA ILE A 219 3.91 -10.78 -21.12
C ILE A 219 2.95 -9.79 -21.75
N THR A 220 2.80 -9.90 -23.08
CA THR A 220 1.90 -9.03 -23.83
C THR A 220 0.45 -9.26 -23.41
N LEU A 221 -0.18 -8.20 -22.93
CA LEU A 221 -1.62 -8.17 -22.72
C LEU A 221 -2.34 -8.08 -24.07
N PRO A 222 -3.56 -8.65 -24.21
CA PRO A 222 -4.31 -8.59 -25.44
C PRO A 222 -4.66 -7.14 -25.77
N SER A 223 -4.85 -6.80 -27.05
CA SER A 223 -5.08 -5.41 -27.50
C SER A 223 -6.30 -4.72 -26.87
N TRP A 224 -7.30 -5.47 -26.40
CA TRP A 224 -8.43 -4.90 -25.67
C TRP A 224 -8.07 -4.52 -24.22
N ALA A 225 -7.05 -5.15 -23.63
CA ALA A 225 -6.44 -4.77 -22.36
C ALA A 225 -5.35 -3.71 -22.58
N ASN A 226 -4.58 -3.84 -23.67
CA ASN A 226 -3.50 -2.94 -24.06
C ASN A 226 -4.03 -1.90 -25.07
N GLN A 227 -4.84 -0.97 -24.57
CA GLN A 227 -5.42 0.11 -25.36
C GLN A 227 -4.34 1.17 -25.58
N GLN A 228 -3.88 1.33 -26.83
CA GLN A 228 -2.80 2.24 -27.22
C GLN A 228 -2.96 3.64 -26.59
N LEU A 229 -1.88 4.12 -25.95
CA LEU A 229 -1.75 5.44 -25.36
C LEU A 229 -1.98 6.53 -26.42
N THR A 230 -2.84 7.52 -26.15
CA THR A 230 -2.94 8.74 -26.98
C THR A 230 -2.76 9.97 -26.09
N GLY A 231 -2.22 11.06 -26.66
CA GLY A 231 -1.95 12.30 -25.94
C GLY A 231 -3.20 12.95 -25.35
N HIS A 232 -3.11 13.44 -24.11
CA HIS A 232 -4.19 14.14 -23.41
C HIS A 232 -4.52 15.46 -24.13
N PRO A 233 -5.81 15.77 -24.45
CA PRO A 233 -6.19 16.99 -25.17
C PRO A 233 -5.80 18.30 -24.48
N SER A 234 -5.55 18.29 -23.17
CA SER A 234 -5.10 19.46 -22.40
C SER A 234 -3.57 19.55 -22.22
N GLY A 235 -2.78 18.66 -22.81
CA GLY A 235 -1.31 18.66 -22.67
C GLY A 235 -0.76 18.16 -21.33
N ASN A 236 -1.59 17.57 -20.45
CA ASN A 236 -1.21 17.07 -19.11
C ASN A 236 -1.38 15.55 -19.01
N GLY A 237 -0.83 14.76 -19.93
CA GLY A 237 -0.96 13.30 -19.84
C GLY A 237 -0.69 12.57 -21.14
N LEU A 238 -0.17 11.34 -21.03
CA LEU A 238 -0.69 10.23 -21.82
C LEU A 238 -1.82 9.67 -20.97
N LEU A 239 -3.06 9.72 -21.44
CA LEU A 239 -4.07 8.83 -20.89
C LEU A 239 -3.85 7.48 -21.55
N PRO A 240 -3.85 6.37 -20.79
CA PRO A 240 -4.37 5.17 -21.39
C PRO A 240 -5.82 5.51 -21.80
N MET A 241 -6.22 5.05 -22.99
CA MET A 241 -7.55 4.47 -23.23
C MET A 241 -8.50 5.15 -24.21
N ILE A 242 -9.39 4.28 -24.67
CA ILE A 242 -10.78 4.57 -24.98
C ILE A 242 -11.31 5.68 -24.06
N LYS A 243 -12.01 6.65 -24.66
CA LYS A 243 -12.68 7.77 -24.00
C LYS A 243 -13.33 7.31 -22.67
N ASP A 244 -12.77 7.76 -21.54
CA ASP A 244 -13.31 7.71 -20.18
C ASP A 244 -13.04 6.48 -19.26
N SER A 245 -11.88 5.79 -19.32
CA SER A 245 -11.35 5.09 -18.12
C SER A 245 -9.84 4.94 -18.17
N ARG A 246 -9.14 4.80 -17.03
CA ARG A 246 -7.81 4.16 -16.97
C ARG A 246 -7.96 2.65 -16.82
N ALA A 247 -7.20 1.86 -17.55
CA ALA A 247 -6.99 0.47 -17.23
C ALA A 247 -5.58 0.39 -16.62
N THR A 248 -5.56 0.10 -15.33
CA THR A 248 -4.39 -0.22 -14.53
C THR A 248 -4.69 -1.53 -13.82
N PHE A 249 -3.65 -2.26 -13.41
CA PHE A 249 -3.89 -3.32 -12.43
C PHE A 249 -4.37 -2.68 -11.14
N SER A 250 -5.49 -3.18 -10.61
CA SER A 250 -6.07 -2.70 -9.35
C SER A 250 -5.58 -3.50 -8.15
N ALA A 251 -5.14 -4.73 -8.37
CA ALA A 251 -4.50 -5.58 -7.37
C ALA A 251 -3.69 -6.70 -8.04
N PHE A 252 -2.69 -7.23 -7.33
CA PHE A 252 -1.94 -8.40 -7.77
C PHE A 252 -1.33 -9.14 -6.57
N ASP A 253 -1.04 -10.43 -6.76
CA ASP A 253 -0.43 -11.30 -5.75
C ASP A 253 0.35 -12.43 -6.40
N LEU A 254 1.51 -12.78 -5.84
CA LEU A 254 2.30 -13.92 -6.29
C LEU A 254 2.16 -15.05 -5.27
N ALA A 255 1.48 -16.13 -5.66
CA ALA A 255 1.31 -17.30 -4.81
C ALA A 255 2.62 -18.13 -4.71
N ASP A 256 2.70 -18.97 -3.67
CA ASP A 256 3.87 -19.83 -3.39
C ASP A 256 4.20 -20.82 -4.53
N ASP A 257 3.21 -21.17 -5.37
CA ASP A 257 3.39 -22.02 -6.54
C ASP A 257 3.94 -21.26 -7.77
N GLY A 258 4.15 -19.95 -7.65
CA GLY A 258 4.60 -19.05 -8.71
C GLY A 258 3.49 -18.58 -9.63
N THR A 259 2.24 -18.81 -9.28
CA THR A 259 1.10 -18.24 -10.01
C THR A 259 0.93 -16.77 -9.62
N LEU A 260 1.14 -15.87 -10.59
CA LEU A 260 0.76 -14.47 -10.47
C LEU A 260 -0.75 -14.34 -10.71
N ARG A 261 -1.45 -13.69 -9.79
CA ARG A 261 -2.81 -13.21 -9.99
C ARG A 261 -2.81 -11.71 -10.19
N VAL A 262 -3.56 -11.25 -11.18
CA VAL A 262 -3.74 -9.82 -11.46
C VAL A 262 -5.21 -9.52 -11.64
N ALA A 263 -5.68 -8.45 -11.01
CA ALA A 263 -7.01 -7.91 -11.19
C ALA A 263 -6.92 -6.56 -11.90
N PHE A 264 -7.86 -6.31 -12.81
CA PHE A 264 -8.10 -4.99 -13.36
C PHE A 264 -9.57 -4.79 -13.68
N TYR A 265 -10.01 -3.55 -13.62
CA TYR A 265 -11.41 -3.18 -13.87
C TYR A 265 -11.63 -2.83 -15.34
N VAL A 266 -12.73 -3.31 -15.92
CA VAL A 266 -13.17 -2.97 -17.28
C VAL A 266 -14.55 -2.33 -17.26
N ARG A 267 -14.70 -1.25 -18.04
CA ARG A 267 -16.02 -0.65 -18.33
C ARG A 267 -16.86 -1.54 -19.24
N LYS A 268 -16.22 -2.10 -20.27
CA LYS A 268 -16.81 -3.05 -21.21
C LYS A 268 -15.73 -3.96 -21.79
N ALA A 269 -16.00 -5.26 -21.83
CA ALA A 269 -15.14 -6.23 -22.52
C ALA A 269 -16.00 -7.31 -23.18
N LYS A 270 -15.54 -7.80 -24.33
CA LYS A 270 -16.11 -8.96 -24.99
C LYS A 270 -15.16 -10.13 -24.75
N LEU A 271 -15.62 -11.15 -24.03
CA LEU A 271 -14.82 -12.30 -23.62
C LEU A 271 -15.14 -13.53 -24.49
N ALA A 272 -14.57 -14.69 -24.15
CA ALA A 272 -14.81 -15.93 -24.87
C ALA A 272 -16.32 -16.28 -24.94
N ALA A 273 -16.71 -17.09 -25.92
CA ALA A 273 -18.12 -17.41 -26.19
C ALA A 273 -18.91 -17.98 -24.99
N GLY A 274 -18.25 -18.61 -24.02
CA GLY A 274 -18.87 -19.12 -22.80
C GLY A 274 -19.09 -18.07 -21.69
N ILE A 275 -18.54 -16.86 -21.83
CA ILE A 275 -18.68 -15.77 -20.85
C ILE A 275 -19.52 -14.64 -21.43
N GLY A 276 -19.27 -14.27 -22.70
CA GLY A 276 -20.00 -13.22 -23.40
C GLY A 276 -19.49 -11.81 -23.10
N ASP A 277 -20.39 -10.84 -23.18
CA ASP A 277 -20.09 -9.44 -22.93
C ASP A 277 -20.20 -9.13 -21.43
N VAL A 278 -19.19 -8.47 -20.88
CA VAL A 278 -19.16 -8.01 -19.49
C VAL A 278 -19.03 -6.49 -19.46
N ALA A 279 -19.65 -5.87 -18.46
CA ALA A 279 -19.61 -4.43 -18.24
C ALA A 279 -19.37 -4.12 -16.77
N GLU A 280 -18.68 -3.01 -16.50
CA GLU A 280 -18.43 -2.51 -15.14
C GLU A 280 -17.94 -3.61 -14.20
N SER A 281 -16.87 -4.32 -14.55
CA SER A 281 -16.46 -5.55 -13.88
C SER A 281 -14.97 -5.59 -13.61
N THR A 282 -14.56 -6.17 -12.48
CA THR A 282 -13.17 -6.64 -12.33
C THR A 282 -13.00 -7.99 -12.99
N LEU A 283 -11.94 -8.12 -13.78
CA LEU A 283 -11.45 -9.38 -14.33
C LEU A 283 -10.21 -9.80 -13.57
N LEU A 284 -10.24 -10.97 -12.94
CA LEU A 284 -9.09 -11.55 -12.26
C LEU A 284 -8.49 -12.65 -13.14
N TYR A 285 -7.20 -12.51 -13.45
CA TYR A 285 -6.45 -13.47 -14.26
C TYR A 285 -5.44 -14.23 -13.44
N ARG A 286 -5.24 -15.49 -13.84
CA ARG A 286 -4.26 -16.40 -13.29
C ARG A 286 -3.14 -16.64 -14.31
N ILE A 287 -1.91 -16.35 -13.93
CA ILE A 287 -0.72 -16.43 -14.79
C ILE A 287 0.33 -17.32 -14.10
N PRO A 288 0.31 -18.65 -14.32
CA PRO A 288 1.37 -19.52 -13.82
C PRO A 288 2.72 -19.18 -14.44
N LEU A 289 3.79 -19.25 -13.65
CA LEU A 289 5.14 -18.95 -14.10
C LEU A 289 5.59 -19.77 -15.32
N SER A 290 5.17 -21.03 -15.39
CA SER A 290 5.53 -21.95 -16.48
C SER A 290 4.72 -21.77 -17.77
N THR A 291 3.65 -20.96 -17.78
CA THR A 291 2.77 -20.84 -18.94
C THR A 291 3.48 -20.14 -20.11
N SER A 292 3.42 -20.72 -21.31
CA SER A 292 4.02 -20.09 -22.51
C SER A 292 3.26 -18.82 -22.92
N LEU A 293 3.91 -17.91 -23.66
CA LEU A 293 3.25 -16.70 -24.16
C LEU A 293 2.08 -17.01 -25.10
N ASP A 294 2.21 -18.04 -25.95
CA ASP A 294 1.16 -18.48 -26.87
C ASP A 294 -0.08 -19.01 -26.13
N GLU A 295 0.14 -19.70 -25.01
CA GLU A 295 -0.95 -20.18 -24.16
C GLU A 295 -1.61 -19.02 -23.40
N LEU A 296 -0.83 -18.07 -22.89
CA LEU A 296 -1.35 -16.87 -22.22
C LEU A 296 -2.23 -16.04 -23.16
N ALA A 297 -1.81 -15.86 -24.43
CA ALA A 297 -2.58 -15.15 -25.44
C ALA A 297 -4.02 -15.68 -25.57
N ARG A 298 -4.21 -17.00 -25.43
CA ARG A 298 -5.52 -17.66 -25.49
C ARG A 298 -6.30 -17.55 -24.16
N LYS A 299 -5.59 -17.54 -23.03
CA LYS A 299 -6.18 -17.46 -21.68
C LYS A 299 -6.72 -16.09 -21.34
N TRP A 300 -6.24 -15.02 -21.95
CA TRP A 300 -6.76 -13.68 -21.67
C TRP A 300 -8.26 -13.51 -21.94
N MET A 301 -8.85 -14.32 -22.82
CA MET A 301 -10.30 -14.30 -23.05
C MET A 301 -11.11 -15.04 -21.98
N GLN A 302 -10.45 -15.64 -20.99
CA GLN A 302 -11.01 -16.53 -19.97
C GLN A 302 -10.46 -16.15 -18.58
N PRO A 303 -10.95 -15.06 -17.95
CA PRO A 303 -10.60 -14.72 -16.57
C PRO A 303 -10.95 -15.87 -15.62
N GLU A 304 -10.17 -16.02 -14.54
CA GLU A 304 -10.45 -16.96 -13.44
C GLU A 304 -11.71 -16.53 -12.69
N ILE A 305 -11.89 -15.22 -12.49
CA ILE A 305 -13.05 -14.64 -11.78
C ILE A 305 -13.52 -13.37 -12.52
N VAL A 306 -14.84 -13.21 -12.64
CA VAL A 306 -15.49 -11.97 -13.05
C VAL A 306 -16.32 -11.44 -11.88
N LEU A 307 -15.98 -10.25 -11.37
CA LEU A 307 -16.72 -9.59 -10.30
C LEU A 307 -17.42 -8.36 -10.86
N GLN A 308 -18.74 -8.45 -11.04
CA GLN A 308 -19.55 -7.35 -11.54
C GLN A 308 -19.68 -6.25 -10.48
N GLN A 309 -19.55 -5.00 -10.95
CA GLN A 309 -19.67 -3.74 -10.20
C GLN A 309 -18.83 -3.72 -8.93
N GLN A 310 -17.60 -4.25 -9.01
CA GLN A 310 -16.68 -4.32 -7.90
C GLN A 310 -15.27 -4.04 -8.41
N SER A 311 -14.47 -3.33 -7.62
CA SER A 311 -13.03 -3.16 -7.83
C SER A 311 -12.26 -3.98 -6.81
N VAL A 312 -11.40 -4.90 -7.25
CA VAL A 312 -10.50 -5.62 -6.32
C VAL A 312 -9.28 -4.75 -6.05
N ILE A 313 -8.95 -4.55 -4.77
CA ILE A 313 -7.83 -3.71 -4.33
C ILE A 313 -6.70 -4.51 -3.67
N ASP A 314 -6.99 -5.71 -3.17
CA ASP A 314 -5.96 -6.65 -2.72
C ASP A 314 -6.44 -8.09 -2.91
N ILE A 315 -5.47 -8.97 -3.15
CA ILE A 315 -5.63 -10.40 -3.37
C ILE A 315 -4.63 -11.09 -2.47
N LYS A 316 -5.07 -12.09 -1.69
CA LYS A 316 -4.16 -12.97 -0.96
C LYS A 316 -4.60 -14.42 -1.09
N THR A 317 -3.66 -15.28 -1.44
CA THR A 317 -3.91 -16.73 -1.50
C THR A 317 -3.72 -17.36 -0.12
N SER A 318 -4.73 -18.09 0.36
CA SER A 318 -4.63 -18.92 1.57
C SER A 318 -3.88 -20.22 1.31
N HIS A 319 -3.38 -20.84 2.38
CA HIS A 319 -2.66 -22.12 2.30
C HIS A 319 -3.51 -23.26 1.74
N ASP A 320 -4.84 -23.20 1.90
CA ASP A 320 -5.79 -24.16 1.34
C ASP A 320 -6.18 -23.88 -0.12
N GLY A 321 -5.54 -22.90 -0.76
CA GLY A 321 -5.78 -22.49 -2.14
C GLY A 321 -7.00 -21.56 -2.33
N SER A 322 -7.72 -21.20 -1.26
CA SER A 322 -8.76 -20.17 -1.35
C SER A 322 -8.17 -18.79 -1.59
N LEU A 323 -8.94 -17.90 -2.22
CA LEU A 323 -8.56 -16.51 -2.43
C LEU A 323 -9.32 -15.63 -1.45
N ASN A 324 -8.57 -14.75 -0.80
CA ASN A 324 -9.05 -13.68 0.05
C ASN A 324 -8.96 -12.39 -0.75
N LEU A 325 -10.11 -11.77 -1.04
CA LEU A 325 -10.18 -10.57 -1.85
C LEU A 325 -10.68 -9.42 -0.98
N ILE A 326 -10.05 -8.26 -1.11
CA ILE A 326 -10.60 -7.01 -0.63
C ILE A 326 -11.13 -6.22 -1.82
N THR A 327 -12.38 -5.79 -1.72
CA THR A 327 -13.12 -5.19 -2.83
C THR A 327 -13.81 -3.90 -2.41
N LEU A 328 -13.88 -2.95 -3.34
CA LEU A 328 -14.78 -1.81 -3.28
C LEU A 328 -16.03 -2.10 -4.11
N LEU A 329 -17.20 -1.94 -3.50
CA LEU A 329 -18.49 -2.24 -4.11
C LEU A 329 -19.01 -1.07 -4.94
N GLY A 330 -19.75 -1.39 -5.99
CA GLY A 330 -20.32 -0.42 -6.92
C GLY A 330 -19.39 -0.08 -8.08
N GLN A 331 -19.94 0.72 -8.99
CA GLN A 331 -19.24 1.14 -10.20
C GLN A 331 -18.14 2.15 -9.88
N LEU A 332 -17.00 2.03 -10.58
CA LEU A 332 -15.97 3.04 -10.54
C LEU A 332 -16.55 4.37 -11.07
N LYS A 333 -16.33 5.50 -10.40
CA LYS A 333 -16.75 6.81 -10.95
C LYS A 333 -15.85 7.23 -12.10
N SER A 334 -16.34 8.13 -12.95
CA SER A 334 -15.51 8.74 -13.99
C SER A 334 -14.45 9.62 -13.31
N GLU A 335 -13.22 9.64 -13.84
CA GLU A 335 -12.12 10.46 -13.31
C GLU A 335 -12.43 11.98 -13.30
N LYS A 336 -13.41 12.43 -14.09
CA LYS A 336 -13.87 13.82 -14.12
C LYS A 336 -14.77 14.19 -12.95
N ILE A 337 -15.25 13.19 -12.21
CA ILE A 337 -16.13 13.37 -11.06
C ILE A 337 -15.27 13.14 -9.83
N ALA A 338 -15.05 14.19 -9.03
CA ALA A 338 -14.47 14.03 -7.72
C ALA A 338 -15.33 13.01 -6.93
N GLU A 339 -14.73 11.92 -6.49
CA GLU A 339 -15.42 10.90 -5.70
C GLU A 339 -15.60 11.46 -4.29
N THR A 340 -16.72 12.16 -4.07
CA THR A 340 -17.04 12.81 -2.79
C THR A 340 -17.54 11.82 -1.73
N GLN A 341 -17.86 10.59 -2.14
CA GLN A 341 -18.36 9.55 -1.25
C GLN A 341 -17.55 8.27 -1.47
N GLN A 342 -17.04 7.71 -0.37
CA GLN A 342 -16.30 6.47 -0.35
C GLN A 342 -17.21 5.28 -0.74
N ARG A 343 -16.71 4.41 -1.61
CA ARG A 343 -17.41 3.17 -1.98
C ARG A 343 -17.33 2.16 -0.82
N PRO A 344 -18.43 1.46 -0.47
CA PRO A 344 -18.41 0.44 0.57
C PRO A 344 -17.36 -0.63 0.29
N ALA A 345 -16.61 -1.03 1.31
CA ALA A 345 -15.61 -2.07 1.21
C ALA A 345 -16.17 -3.43 1.64
N ALA A 346 -15.67 -4.51 1.05
CA ALA A 346 -16.00 -5.87 1.46
C ALA A 346 -14.81 -6.82 1.33
N TYR A 347 -14.72 -7.74 2.27
CA TYR A 347 -13.92 -8.96 2.17
C TYR A 347 -14.75 -10.05 1.49
N ILE A 348 -14.13 -10.77 0.54
CA ILE A 348 -14.71 -11.92 -0.15
C ILE A 348 -13.75 -13.09 -0.04
N ARG A 349 -14.27 -14.24 0.39
CA ARG A 349 -13.57 -15.52 0.28
C ARG A 349 -14.06 -16.29 -0.93
N TRP A 350 -13.17 -16.55 -1.88
CA TRP A 350 -13.44 -17.33 -3.07
C TRP A 350 -12.79 -18.71 -2.95
N LYS A 351 -13.58 -19.77 -3.14
CA LYS A 351 -13.09 -21.15 -3.04
C LYS A 351 -13.89 -22.05 -3.98
N ASP A 352 -13.22 -23.00 -4.62
CA ASP A 352 -13.84 -24.00 -5.52
C ASP A 352 -14.69 -23.37 -6.64
N GLY A 353 -14.18 -22.28 -7.23
CA GLY A 353 -14.81 -21.61 -8.38
C GLY A 353 -16.04 -20.76 -8.04
N LYS A 354 -16.31 -20.49 -6.77
CA LYS A 354 -17.43 -19.64 -6.34
C LYS A 354 -17.08 -18.77 -5.15
N GLU A 355 -17.85 -17.70 -4.98
CA GLU A 355 -17.91 -16.95 -3.73
C GLU A 355 -18.44 -17.88 -2.63
N ASN A 356 -17.61 -18.13 -1.63
CA ASN A 356 -17.99 -18.94 -0.48
C ASN A 356 -18.62 -18.08 0.62
N PHE A 357 -18.08 -16.87 0.82
CA PHE A 357 -18.48 -15.97 1.89
C PHE A 357 -18.11 -14.51 1.56
N ARG A 358 -18.89 -13.57 2.12
CA ARG A 358 -18.65 -12.13 2.04
C ARG A 358 -18.94 -11.45 3.37
N HIS A 359 -18.05 -10.54 3.76
CA HIS A 359 -18.24 -9.61 4.87
C HIS A 359 -18.12 -8.18 4.32
N GLN A 360 -19.18 -7.38 4.45
CA GLN A 360 -19.11 -5.96 4.14
C GLN A 360 -18.64 -5.20 5.38
N PHE A 361 -17.65 -4.33 5.21
CA PHE A 361 -17.13 -3.49 6.29
C PHE A 361 -18.03 -2.27 6.53
N ASP A 362 -17.89 -1.67 7.71
CA ASP A 362 -18.54 -0.40 8.04
C ASP A 362 -18.07 0.73 7.11
N GLU A 363 -18.91 1.75 6.91
CA GLU A 363 -18.70 2.79 5.90
C GLU A 363 -17.42 3.61 6.09
N HIS A 364 -16.93 3.75 7.32
CA HIS A 364 -15.70 4.49 7.63
C HIS A 364 -14.43 3.75 7.22
N VAL A 365 -14.50 2.45 6.94
CA VAL A 365 -13.33 1.62 6.66
C VAL A 365 -12.84 1.86 5.24
N VAL A 366 -11.69 2.52 5.12
CA VAL A 366 -10.87 2.60 3.89
C VAL A 366 -9.88 1.44 3.92
N PRO A 367 -10.12 0.35 3.18
CA PRO A 367 -9.23 -0.80 3.22
C PRO A 367 -7.88 -0.51 2.53
N GLY A 368 -6.81 -1.05 3.10
CA GLY A 368 -5.47 -1.06 2.52
C GLY A 368 -5.00 -2.49 2.22
N ALA A 369 -3.90 -2.91 2.86
CA ALA A 369 -3.26 -4.20 2.62
C ALA A 369 -3.81 -5.31 3.53
N LEU A 370 -4.12 -6.45 2.94
CA LEU A 370 -4.49 -7.69 3.62
C LEU A 370 -3.26 -8.57 3.82
N PHE A 371 -3.14 -9.14 5.01
CA PHE A 371 -2.15 -10.15 5.36
C PHE A 371 -2.84 -11.43 5.80
N VAL A 372 -2.26 -12.57 5.43
CA VAL A 372 -2.71 -13.89 5.84
C VAL A 372 -1.64 -14.50 6.74
N GLY A 373 -2.03 -14.87 7.94
CA GLY A 373 -1.15 -15.54 8.90
C GLY A 373 -1.11 -17.05 8.71
N PRO A 374 -0.15 -17.74 9.37
CA PRO A 374 0.09 -19.18 9.19
C PRO A 374 -1.10 -20.09 9.57
N GLN A 375 -2.07 -19.61 10.33
CA GLN A 375 -3.29 -20.35 10.68
C GLN A 375 -4.53 -19.81 9.93
N ASP A 376 -4.32 -19.14 8.80
CA ASP A 376 -5.34 -18.39 8.03
C ASP A 376 -6.03 -17.26 8.82
N GLN A 377 -5.39 -16.73 9.88
CA GLN A 377 -5.85 -15.47 10.46
C GLN A 377 -5.64 -14.33 9.45
N LEU A 378 -6.58 -13.39 9.40
CA LEU A 378 -6.55 -12.28 8.47
C LEU A 378 -6.30 -10.99 9.24
N VAL A 379 -5.41 -10.16 8.70
CA VAL A 379 -5.10 -8.83 9.23
C VAL A 379 -5.22 -7.85 8.09
N LEU A 380 -6.20 -6.96 8.15
CA LEU A 380 -6.40 -5.88 7.19
C LEU A 380 -5.90 -4.58 7.80
N ALA A 381 -4.82 -4.04 7.25
CA ALA A 381 -4.40 -2.66 7.53
C ALA A 381 -5.19 -1.71 6.63
N GLY A 382 -5.64 -0.59 7.18
CA GLY A 382 -6.39 0.41 6.45
C GLY A 382 -6.47 1.73 7.20
N GLU A 383 -7.42 2.55 6.82
CA GLU A 383 -7.71 3.83 7.45
C GLU A 383 -9.19 3.92 7.83
N SER A 384 -9.49 4.70 8.85
CA SER A 384 -10.83 5.12 9.24
C SER A 384 -11.02 6.56 8.78
N LEU A 385 -11.99 6.78 7.89
CA LEU A 385 -12.36 8.10 7.40
C LEU A 385 -13.87 8.30 7.52
N ASN A 386 -14.29 9.16 8.45
CA ASN A 386 -15.69 9.57 8.55
C ASN A 386 -15.95 10.79 7.65
N ALA A 387 -17.19 10.94 7.17
CA ALA A 387 -17.58 12.02 6.24
C ALA A 387 -17.29 13.45 6.77
N GLU A 388 -17.18 13.63 8.08
CA GLU A 388 -16.90 14.92 8.72
C GLU A 388 -15.40 15.15 9.01
N GLN A 389 -14.54 14.15 8.81
CA GLN A 389 -13.12 14.22 9.10
C GLN A 389 -12.32 14.67 7.88
N THR A 390 -11.33 15.53 8.09
CA THR A 390 -10.36 15.95 7.07
C THR A 390 -9.10 15.09 7.05
N THR A 391 -8.88 14.31 8.11
CA THR A 391 -7.74 13.40 8.28
C THR A 391 -8.25 12.04 8.68
N SER A 392 -7.65 10.98 8.15
CA SER A 392 -7.95 9.61 8.54
C SER A 392 -7.07 9.16 9.72
N ASP A 393 -7.59 8.21 10.50
CA ASP A 393 -6.81 7.47 11.50
C ASP A 393 -6.45 6.11 10.92
N SER A 394 -5.23 5.63 11.15
CA SER A 394 -4.89 4.28 10.71
C SER A 394 -5.57 3.23 11.59
N ILE A 395 -6.09 2.18 10.98
CA ILE A 395 -6.79 1.10 11.66
C ILE A 395 -6.24 -0.26 11.22
N THR A 396 -6.38 -1.25 12.10
CA THR A 396 -6.21 -2.66 11.76
C THR A 396 -7.48 -3.43 12.11
N LEU A 397 -7.99 -4.22 11.17
CA LEU A 397 -9.07 -5.18 11.39
C LEU A 397 -8.50 -6.59 11.40
N VAL A 398 -8.83 -7.38 12.41
CA VAL A 398 -8.33 -8.76 12.56
C VAL A 398 -9.48 -9.76 12.58
N SER A 399 -9.33 -10.84 11.82
CA SER A 399 -10.23 -11.99 11.85
C SER A 399 -9.46 -13.27 12.13
N THR A 400 -9.96 -14.07 13.08
CA THR A 400 -9.41 -15.38 13.44
C THR A 400 -10.31 -16.54 12.99
N ASP A 401 -11.44 -16.22 12.33
CA ASP A 401 -12.46 -17.17 11.88
C ASP A 401 -12.64 -17.14 10.36
N ARG A 402 -11.55 -16.84 9.63
CA ARG A 402 -11.48 -16.79 8.15
C ARG A 402 -12.40 -15.72 7.53
N GLY A 403 -12.54 -14.61 8.23
CA GLY A 403 -13.22 -13.40 7.79
C GLY A 403 -14.70 -13.31 8.15
N LEU A 404 -15.24 -14.27 8.92
CA LEU A 404 -16.64 -14.23 9.35
C LEU A 404 -16.89 -13.04 10.28
N THR A 405 -15.99 -12.82 11.23
CA THR A 405 -16.01 -11.68 12.14
C THR A 405 -14.68 -10.93 12.10
N TRP A 406 -14.75 -9.61 12.31
CA TRP A 406 -13.61 -8.72 12.30
C TRP A 406 -13.60 -7.86 13.56
N LYS A 407 -12.43 -7.75 14.18
CA LYS A 407 -12.18 -6.87 15.32
C LYS A 407 -11.32 -5.71 14.87
N GLU A 408 -11.91 -4.52 14.83
CA GLU A 408 -11.21 -3.29 14.52
C GLU A 408 -10.38 -2.79 15.71
N THR A 409 -9.28 -2.11 15.41
CA THR A 409 -8.54 -1.29 16.36
C THR A 409 -8.01 -0.04 15.67
N ASN A 410 -8.22 1.13 16.29
CA ASN A 410 -7.60 2.39 15.89
C ASN A 410 -6.14 2.42 16.36
N ASP A 411 -5.21 2.44 15.40
CA ASP A 411 -3.76 2.38 15.62
C ASP A 411 -3.11 3.78 15.74
N GLY A 412 -3.89 4.84 15.53
CA GLY A 412 -3.42 6.21 15.40
C GLY A 412 -2.50 6.38 14.19
N MET A 413 -1.64 7.38 14.23
CA MET A 413 -0.67 7.61 13.16
C MET A 413 0.40 6.50 13.10
N ALA A 414 0.74 6.04 11.90
CA ALA A 414 1.99 5.33 11.64
C ALA A 414 2.53 5.66 10.24
N TYR A 415 3.85 5.57 10.06
CA TYR A 415 4.48 5.68 8.75
C TYR A 415 4.57 4.34 8.03
N ALA A 416 4.64 3.22 8.76
CA ALA A 416 4.66 1.88 8.19
C ALA A 416 4.13 0.84 9.18
N TRP A 417 3.58 -0.24 8.63
CA TRP A 417 3.15 -1.43 9.38
C TRP A 417 3.89 -2.67 8.90
N TYR A 418 4.04 -3.64 9.79
CA TYR A 418 4.47 -4.97 9.41
C TYR A 418 3.79 -6.02 10.28
N TYR A 419 3.13 -6.97 9.64
CA TYR A 419 2.56 -8.13 10.31
C TYR A 419 3.57 -9.28 10.36
N GLU A 420 4.09 -9.55 11.55
CA GLU A 420 4.94 -10.70 11.86
C GLU A 420 4.04 -11.90 12.16
N ALA A 421 3.68 -12.59 11.08
CA ALA A 421 2.63 -13.61 11.04
C ALA A 421 2.91 -14.81 11.96
N ASP A 422 4.16 -15.26 12.05
CA ASP A 422 4.60 -16.39 12.89
C ASP A 422 4.44 -16.11 14.39
N LYS A 423 4.50 -14.84 14.80
CA LYS A 423 4.33 -14.42 16.21
C LYS A 423 2.96 -13.80 16.47
N ASN A 424 2.06 -13.80 15.47
CA ASN A 424 0.78 -13.12 15.48
C ASN A 424 0.88 -11.69 16.04
N ARG A 425 1.89 -10.96 15.57
CA ARG A 425 2.30 -9.66 16.10
C ARG A 425 2.31 -8.63 14.99
N ILE A 426 1.75 -7.45 15.24
CA ILE A 426 1.87 -6.31 14.34
C ILE A 426 2.85 -5.30 14.91
N TRP A 427 3.63 -4.73 14.02
CA TRP A 427 4.58 -3.66 14.26
C TRP A 427 4.08 -2.39 13.61
N LYS A 428 4.32 -1.25 14.26
CA LYS A 428 4.19 0.06 13.64
C LYS A 428 5.44 0.90 13.89
N TYR A 429 5.81 1.67 12.88
CA TYR A 429 6.84 2.69 12.97
C TYR A 429 6.19 4.07 12.91
N GLN A 430 6.49 4.92 13.90
CA GLN A 430 5.92 6.26 14.01
C GLN A 430 7.00 7.23 14.52
N TYR A 431 7.11 8.41 13.89
CA TYR A 431 8.18 9.37 14.16
C TYR A 431 9.57 8.73 14.02
N ARG A 432 10.23 8.43 15.13
CA ARG A 432 11.53 7.76 15.15
C ARG A 432 11.48 6.40 15.84
N SER A 433 10.33 5.99 16.35
CA SER A 433 10.20 4.90 17.31
C SER A 433 9.40 3.74 16.73
N LEU A 434 9.77 2.54 17.17
CA LEU A 434 9.13 1.29 16.80
C LEU A 434 8.26 0.79 17.96
N TYR A 435 7.05 0.35 17.63
CA TYR A 435 6.08 -0.18 18.57
C TYR A 435 5.53 -1.52 18.07
N TRP A 436 5.07 -2.37 18.97
CA TRP A 436 4.37 -3.60 18.61
C TRP A 436 3.20 -3.93 19.53
N ARG A 437 2.31 -4.78 19.03
CA ARG A 437 1.27 -5.44 19.83
C ARG A 437 0.98 -6.83 19.29
N LYS A 438 0.57 -7.75 20.17
CA LYS A 438 0.12 -9.08 19.78
C LYS A 438 -1.38 -9.11 19.58
N PHE A 439 -1.83 -9.91 18.63
CA PHE A 439 -3.23 -10.28 18.53
C PHE A 439 -3.47 -11.51 19.41
N ASN A 440 -4.52 -11.45 20.21
CA ASN A 440 -4.97 -12.56 21.06
C ASN A 440 -5.89 -13.49 20.29
#